data_AF-A0A1G4YRA4-F1
#
_entry.id   AF-A0A1G4YRA4-F1
#
_cell.length_a   1.000
_cell.length_b   1.000
_cell.length_c   1.000
_cell.angle_alpha   90.00
_cell.angle_beta   90.00
_cell.angle_gamma   90.00
#
_symmetry.space_group_name_H-M   'P 1'
#
loop_
_entity.id
_entity.type
_entity.pdbx_description
1 polymer ?
#
loop_
_entity_poly.entity_id
_entity_poly.type
_entity_poly.pdbx_seq_one_letter_code
_entity_poly.pdbx_strand_id
1 'polypeptide(L)'
;MQSVKLMGDGYEPQVWREGDKLTYSLPVDSGFVSFDFSFVIRRNDLDVLLADDYRRAALEIIAHTLLQHSTLRGNARFTQSDFDKLLADTLHSTNDSLQVFIARINREHHIGIEHYVKAILARRAAAD
;
A
#
# COMPACT_ATOMS: atom_id res chain seq x y z
N MET A 1 17.32 13.44 -14.62
CA MET A 1 17.76 12.10 -14.17
C MET A 1 16.71 11.09 -14.61
N GLN A 2 17.11 9.86 -14.97
CA GLN A 2 16.16 8.86 -15.45
C GLN A 2 15.52 8.15 -14.25
N SER A 3 14.19 8.12 -14.20
CA SER A 3 13.44 7.34 -13.22
C SER A 3 13.49 5.86 -13.61
N VAL A 4 13.77 4.98 -12.64
CA VAL A 4 13.81 3.53 -12.83
C VAL A 4 12.69 2.90 -12.00
N LYS A 5 11.80 2.17 -12.64
CA LYS A 5 10.78 1.37 -11.96
C LYS A 5 11.43 0.14 -11.32
N LEU A 6 11.12 -0.11 -10.05
CA LEU A 6 11.67 -1.22 -9.26
C LEU A 6 10.61 -2.24 -8.84
N MET A 7 9.33 -1.88 -8.83
CA MET A 7 8.23 -2.76 -8.46
C MET A 7 6.93 -2.31 -9.12
N GLY A 8 6.05 -3.26 -9.41
CA GLY A 8 4.63 -3.04 -9.74
C GLY A 8 4.36 -2.70 -11.20
N ASP A 9 3.26 -3.23 -11.74
CA ASP A 9 2.81 -2.97 -13.10
C ASP A 9 1.32 -2.64 -13.18
N GLY A 10 0.94 -1.92 -14.23
CA GLY A 10 -0.44 -1.47 -14.43
C GLY A 10 -0.98 -0.68 -13.23
N TYR A 11 -2.10 -1.14 -12.70
CA TYR A 11 -2.81 -0.54 -11.56
C TYR A 11 -2.32 -1.02 -10.19
N GLU A 12 -1.28 -1.85 -10.12
CA GLU A 12 -0.66 -2.19 -8.83
C GLU A 12 0.10 -1.00 -8.25
N PRO A 13 0.34 -0.98 -6.92
CA PRO A 13 1.31 -0.06 -6.36
C PRO A 13 2.68 -0.24 -7.00
N GLN A 14 3.31 0.90 -7.32
CA GLN A 14 4.58 0.95 -8.02
C GLN A 14 5.65 1.54 -7.11
N VAL A 15 6.89 1.10 -7.26
CA VAL A 15 8.03 1.77 -6.64
C VAL A 15 8.97 2.29 -7.71
N TRP A 16 9.28 3.57 -7.63
CA TRP A 16 10.17 4.28 -8.55
C TRP A 16 11.43 4.76 -7.82
N ARG A 17 12.57 4.73 -8.51
CA ARG A 17 13.83 5.31 -8.04
C ARG A 17 14.25 6.47 -8.91
N GLU A 18 14.50 7.61 -8.28
CA GLU A 18 15.11 8.78 -8.89
C GLU A 18 16.31 9.23 -8.05
N GLY A 19 17.52 8.99 -8.54
CA GLY A 19 18.74 9.14 -7.74
C GLY A 19 18.69 8.22 -6.51
N ASP A 20 18.84 8.81 -5.33
CA ASP A 20 18.78 8.09 -4.04
C ASP A 20 17.36 8.01 -3.45
N LYS A 21 16.37 8.66 -4.09
CA LYS A 21 15.00 8.70 -3.60
C LYS A 21 14.19 7.53 -4.14
N LEU A 22 13.54 6.79 -3.24
CA LEU A 22 12.53 5.80 -3.56
C LEU A 22 11.14 6.37 -3.29
N THR A 23 10.23 6.19 -4.25
CA THR A 23 8.85 6.66 -4.14
C THR A 23 7.90 5.48 -4.37
N TYR A 24 7.04 5.22 -3.40
CA TYR A 24 5.88 4.34 -3.54
C TYR A 24 4.72 5.15 -4.10
N SER A 25 4.15 4.69 -5.20
CA SER A 25 3.01 5.32 -5.88
C SER A 25 1.84 4.34 -5.95
N LEU A 26 0.65 4.81 -5.63
CA LEU A 26 -0.57 4.01 -5.64
C LEU A 26 -1.70 4.79 -6.33
N PRO A 27 -2.19 4.30 -7.49
CA PRO A 27 -3.44 4.79 -8.04
C PRO A 27 -4.61 4.35 -7.15
N VAL A 28 -5.48 5.29 -6.81
CA VAL A 28 -6.69 5.07 -6.00
C VAL A 28 -7.89 5.55 -6.80
N ASP A 29 -8.81 4.64 -7.12
CA ASP A 29 -10.02 4.98 -7.86
C ASP A 29 -11.23 5.06 -6.91
N SER A 30 -11.97 6.16 -6.98
CA SER A 30 -13.23 6.35 -6.26
C SER A 30 -14.47 5.97 -7.06
N GLY A 31 -14.31 5.53 -8.33
CA GLY A 31 -15.40 5.28 -9.27
C GLY A 31 -15.91 6.55 -9.98
N PHE A 32 -15.51 7.73 -9.49
CA PHE A 32 -15.83 9.04 -10.07
C PHE A 32 -14.57 9.84 -10.41
N VAL A 33 -13.50 9.67 -9.63
CA VAL A 33 -12.22 10.35 -9.78
C VAL A 33 -11.09 9.38 -9.38
N SER A 34 -10.06 9.31 -10.20
CA SER A 34 -8.82 8.61 -9.88
C SER A 34 -7.79 9.58 -9.29
N PHE A 35 -7.16 9.19 -8.19
CA PHE A 35 -6.08 9.93 -7.54
C PHE A 35 -4.78 9.13 -7.65
N ASP A 36 -3.66 9.80 -7.87
CA ASP A 36 -2.34 9.20 -7.72
C ASP A 36 -1.71 9.71 -6.42
N PHE A 37 -1.46 8.78 -5.49
CA PHE A 37 -0.77 9.09 -4.24
C PHE A 37 0.67 8.61 -4.33
N SER A 38 1.60 9.46 -3.90
CA SER A 38 3.02 9.15 -3.93
C SER A 38 3.68 9.51 -2.60
N PHE A 39 4.43 8.58 -2.02
CA PHE A 39 5.10 8.71 -0.73
C PHE A 39 6.55 8.25 -0.83
N VAL A 40 7.44 8.90 -0.08
CA VAL A 40 8.84 8.47 0.01
C VAL A 40 8.92 7.21 0.86
N ILE A 41 9.71 6.24 0.41
CA ILE A 41 10.01 5.02 1.19
C ILE A 41 11.52 4.84 1.33
N ARG A 42 11.92 3.97 2.26
CA ARG A 42 13.31 3.59 2.50
C ARG A 42 13.64 2.31 1.76
N ARG A 43 14.93 2.02 1.64
CA ARG A 43 15.40 0.79 1.01
C ARG A 43 14.88 -0.47 1.71
N ASN A 44 14.87 -0.48 3.05
CA ASN A 44 14.33 -1.60 3.83
C ASN A 44 12.84 -1.85 3.57
N ASP A 45 12.05 -0.81 3.29
CA ASP A 45 10.64 -0.97 2.94
C ASP A 45 10.51 -1.71 1.60
N LEU A 46 11.29 -1.28 0.60
CA LEU A 46 11.33 -1.94 -0.71
C LEU A 46 11.80 -3.40 -0.61
N ASP A 47 12.81 -3.68 0.20
CA ASP A 47 13.32 -5.04 0.35
C ASP A 47 12.24 -5.98 0.93
N VAL A 48 11.40 -5.52 1.87
CA VAL A 48 10.24 -6.29 2.36
C VAL A 48 9.17 -6.43 1.28
N LEU A 49 8.85 -5.36 0.55
CA LEU A 49 7.84 -5.39 -0.51
C LEU A 49 8.18 -6.39 -1.63
N LEU A 50 9.47 -6.60 -1.90
CA LEU A 50 9.94 -7.56 -2.90
C LEU A 50 10.03 -8.99 -2.37
N ALA A 51 10.14 -9.18 -1.05
CA ALA A 51 10.38 -10.48 -0.42
C ALA A 51 9.12 -11.11 0.19
N ASP A 52 8.11 -10.31 0.55
CA ASP A 52 6.90 -10.76 1.24
C ASP A 52 5.64 -10.31 0.50
N ASP A 53 5.13 -11.19 -0.36
CA ASP A 53 3.94 -10.93 -1.17
C ASP A 53 2.68 -10.67 -0.33
N TYR A 54 2.58 -11.31 0.84
CA TYR A 54 1.44 -11.11 1.73
C TYR A 54 1.45 -9.70 2.30
N ARG A 55 2.60 -9.23 2.80
CA ARG A 55 2.75 -7.85 3.31
C ARG A 55 2.58 -6.82 2.20
N ARG A 56 3.09 -7.10 1.00
CA ARG A 56 2.86 -6.24 -0.17
C ARG A 56 1.37 -6.12 -0.49
N ALA A 57 0.65 -7.25 -0.56
CA ALA A 57 -0.79 -7.25 -0.82
C ALA A 57 -1.60 -6.60 0.32
N ALA A 58 -1.22 -6.82 1.57
CA ALA A 58 -1.84 -6.18 2.72
C ALA A 58 -1.65 -4.66 2.68
N LEU A 59 -0.43 -4.17 2.39
CA LEU A 59 -0.17 -2.74 2.25
C LEU A 59 -1.01 -2.13 1.13
N GLU A 60 -1.10 -2.78 -0.02
CA GLU A 60 -1.89 -2.30 -1.16
C GLU A 60 -3.34 -2.01 -0.76
N ILE A 61 -4.04 -2.98 -0.16
CA ILE A 61 -5.45 -2.82 0.18
C ILE A 61 -5.67 -1.87 1.37
N ILE A 62 -4.80 -1.91 2.39
CA ILE A 62 -4.92 -1.02 3.55
C ILE A 62 -4.64 0.42 3.11
N ALA A 63 -3.56 0.65 2.36
CA ALA A 63 -3.23 1.97 1.83
C ALA A 63 -4.37 2.51 0.96
N HIS A 64 -4.88 1.69 0.03
CA HIS A 64 -5.99 2.10 -0.83
C HIS A 64 -7.22 2.51 0.00
N THR A 65 -7.59 1.71 1.01
CA THR A 65 -8.73 1.99 1.90
C THR A 65 -8.55 3.31 2.64
N LEU A 66 -7.39 3.53 3.26
CA LEU A 66 -7.11 4.73 4.05
C LEU A 66 -7.02 5.99 3.17
N LEU A 67 -6.37 5.89 2.01
CA LEU A 67 -6.22 7.00 1.07
C LEU A 67 -7.57 7.39 0.47
N GLN A 68 -8.37 6.42 0.02
CA GLN A 68 -9.71 6.67 -0.48
C GLN A 68 -10.57 7.35 0.59
N HIS A 69 -10.54 6.85 1.83
CA HIS A 69 -11.26 7.48 2.93
C HIS A 69 -10.80 8.93 3.16
N SER A 70 -9.51 9.23 3.03
CA SER A 70 -8.97 10.59 3.18
C SER A 70 -9.43 11.58 2.11
N THR A 71 -9.91 11.09 0.95
CA THR A 71 -10.44 11.96 -0.12
C THR A 71 -11.87 12.43 0.13
N LEU A 72 -12.58 11.83 1.09
CA LEU A 72 -13.96 12.20 1.41
C LEU A 72 -14.02 13.56 2.10
N ARG A 73 -15.03 14.36 1.75
CA ARG A 73 -15.20 15.72 2.29
C ARG A 73 -15.34 15.69 3.81
N GLY A 74 -14.50 16.45 4.50
CA GLY A 74 -14.51 16.57 5.96
C GLY A 74 -13.49 15.67 6.66
N ASN A 75 -12.86 14.74 5.93
CA ASN A 75 -11.81 13.90 6.48
C ASN A 75 -10.44 14.60 6.46
N ALA A 76 -9.58 14.21 7.39
CA ALA A 76 -8.20 14.68 7.42
C ALA A 76 -7.42 14.15 6.21
N ARG A 77 -6.52 14.97 5.68
CA ARG A 77 -5.62 14.58 4.60
C ARG A 77 -4.63 13.52 5.10
N PHE A 78 -4.43 12.48 4.30
CA PHE A 78 -3.40 11.47 4.56
C PHE A 78 -2.00 12.04 4.26
N THR A 79 -1.10 12.01 5.25
CA THR A 79 0.23 12.61 5.17
C THR A 79 1.35 11.56 5.02
N GLN A 80 2.57 12.02 4.72
CA GLN A 80 3.75 11.14 4.73
C GLN A 80 3.95 10.46 6.09
N SER A 81 3.69 11.16 7.21
CA SER A 81 3.83 10.56 8.54
C SER A 81 2.81 9.46 8.79
N ASP A 82 1.60 9.57 8.23
CA ASP A 82 0.60 8.50 8.31
C ASP A 82 1.01 7.30 7.47
N PHE A 83 1.62 7.56 6.30
CA PHE A 83 2.20 6.49 5.47
C PHE A 83 3.37 5.79 6.17
N ASP A 84 4.28 6.53 6.80
CA ASP A 84 5.41 5.96 7.54
C ASP A 84 4.94 5.03 8.66
N LYS A 85 3.87 5.40 9.39
CA LYS A 85 3.23 4.55 10.40
C LYS A 85 2.59 3.31 9.76
N LEU A 86 1.91 3.48 8.63
CA LEU A 86 1.32 2.37 7.89
C LEU A 86 2.38 1.35 7.46
N LEU A 87 3.55 1.81 6.98
CA LEU A 87 4.67 0.92 6.64
C LEU A 87 5.20 0.19 7.88
N ALA A 88 5.34 0.88 9.02
CA ALA A 88 5.77 0.25 10.26
C ALA A 88 4.78 -0.85 10.71
N ASP A 89 3.49 -0.55 10.70
CA ASP A 89 2.43 -1.48 11.12
C ASP A 89 2.24 -2.64 10.13
N THR A 90 2.53 -2.44 8.83
CA THR A 90 2.27 -3.43 7.78
C THR A 90 3.50 -4.24 7.37
N LEU A 91 4.62 -3.57 7.13
CA LEU A 91 5.82 -4.21 6.58
C LEU A 91 6.77 -4.71 7.67
N HIS A 92 6.86 -3.99 8.79
CA HIS A 92 7.93 -4.21 9.79
C HIS A 92 7.45 -4.75 11.13
N SER A 93 6.14 -4.87 11.34
CA SER A 93 5.55 -5.45 12.55
C SER A 93 5.68 -6.97 12.56
N THR A 94 5.54 -7.60 13.73
CA THR A 94 5.40 -9.06 13.81
C THR A 94 4.11 -9.52 13.13
N ASN A 95 4.01 -10.80 12.77
CA ASN A 95 2.80 -11.33 12.16
C ASN A 95 1.56 -11.15 13.06
N ASP A 96 1.69 -11.36 14.38
CA ASP A 96 0.59 -11.16 15.32
C ASP A 96 0.14 -9.69 15.37
N SER A 97 1.10 -8.76 15.41
CA SER A 97 0.80 -7.32 15.37
C SER A 97 0.14 -6.91 14.06
N LEU A 98 0.59 -7.46 12.93
CA LEU A 98 -0.04 -7.24 11.62
C LEU A 98 -1.50 -7.73 11.63
N GLN A 99 -1.78 -8.93 12.14
CA GLN A 99 -3.15 -9.45 12.18
C GLN A 99 -4.06 -8.59 13.09
N VAL A 100 -3.54 -8.11 14.23
CA VAL A 100 -4.28 -7.17 15.09
C VAL A 100 -4.57 -5.85 14.37
N PHE A 101 -3.58 -5.33 13.63
CA PHE A 101 -3.75 -4.12 12.83
C PHE A 101 -4.79 -4.30 11.73
N ILE A 102 -4.74 -5.40 10.98
CA ILE A 102 -5.73 -5.75 9.95
C ILE A 102 -7.14 -5.83 10.57
N ALA A 103 -7.30 -6.53 11.69
CA ALA A 103 -8.59 -6.65 12.37
C ALA A 103 -9.14 -5.29 12.84
N ARG A 104 -8.27 -4.33 13.19
CA ARG A 104 -8.65 -2.96 13.50
C ARG A 104 -9.19 -2.25 12.25
N ILE A 105 -8.44 -2.27 11.14
CA ILE A 105 -8.85 -1.61 9.89
C ILE A 105 -10.16 -2.21 9.35
N ASN A 106 -10.30 -3.54 9.38
CA ASN A 106 -11.53 -4.23 8.98
C ASN A 106 -12.76 -3.70 9.72
N ARG A 107 -12.62 -3.48 11.03
CA ARG A 107 -13.71 -2.97 11.89
C ARG A 107 -13.99 -1.49 11.66
N GLU A 108 -12.94 -0.66 11.57
CA GLU A 108 -13.05 0.79 11.42
C GLU A 108 -13.59 1.20 10.05
N HIS A 109 -13.26 0.44 9.00
CA HIS A 109 -13.62 0.75 7.63
C HIS A 109 -14.63 -0.22 7.02
N HIS A 110 -15.18 -1.15 7.82
CA HIS A 110 -16.16 -2.15 7.40
C HIS A 110 -15.73 -2.91 6.12
N ILE A 111 -14.47 -3.34 6.08
CA ILE A 111 -13.84 -4.04 4.95
C ILE A 111 -13.36 -5.43 5.37
N GLY A 112 -13.22 -6.35 4.41
CA GLY A 112 -12.58 -7.65 4.61
C GLY A 112 -11.23 -7.74 3.89
N ILE A 113 -10.18 -7.18 4.50
CA ILE A 113 -8.82 -7.11 3.93
C ILE A 113 -8.31 -8.47 3.47
N GLU A 114 -8.52 -9.53 4.25
CA GLU A 114 -8.01 -10.87 3.95
C GLU A 114 -8.59 -11.43 2.65
N HIS A 115 -9.83 -11.07 2.30
CA HIS A 115 -10.43 -11.46 1.03
C HIS A 115 -9.68 -10.82 -0.15
N TYR A 116 -9.41 -9.51 -0.06
CA TYR A 116 -8.69 -8.77 -1.09
C TYR A 116 -7.23 -9.20 -1.20
N VAL A 117 -6.55 -9.45 -0.07
CA VAL A 117 -5.18 -9.98 -0.06
C VAL A 117 -5.12 -11.30 -0.83
N LYS A 118 -6.04 -12.24 -0.57
CA LYS A 118 -6.10 -13.50 -1.31
C LYS A 118 -6.34 -13.28 -2.81
N ALA A 119 -7.21 -12.34 -3.18
CA ALA A 119 -7.47 -12.03 -4.58
C ALA A 119 -6.24 -11.43 -5.30
N ILE A 120 -5.51 -10.53 -4.62
CA ILE A 120 -4.27 -9.93 -5.14
C ILE A 120 -3.20 -11.01 -5.33
N LEU A 121 -2.99 -11.87 -4.33
CA LEU A 121 -2.03 -12.97 -4.39
C LEU A 121 -2.36 -13.93 -5.54
N ALA A 122 -3.63 -14.31 -5.70
CA ALA A 122 -4.08 -15.17 -6.79
C ALA A 122 -3.85 -14.54 -8.17
N ARG A 123 -4.09 -13.22 -8.31
CA ARG A 123 -3.86 -12.48 -9.56
C ARG A 123 -2.37 -12.44 -9.92
N ARG A 124 -1.49 -12.20 -8.94
CA ARG A 124 -0.03 -12.17 -9.16
C ARG A 124 0.51 -13.54 -9.57
N ALA A 125 0.09 -14.59 -8.87
CA ALA A 125 0.47 -15.97 -9.19
C ALA A 125 0.02 -16.44 -10.58
N ALA A 126 -0.97 -15.78 -11.18
CA ALA A 126 -1.42 -16.06 -12.55
C ALA A 126 -0.72 -15.20 -13.62
N ALA A 127 0.03 -14.18 -13.22
CA ALA A 127 0.78 -13.28 -14.10
C ALA A 127 2.27 -13.66 -14.21
N ASP A 128 2.77 -14.48 -13.28
CA ASP A 128 4.10 -15.12 -13.32
C ASP A 128 4.10 -16.38 -14.20
#